data_AF-A0A1F2P755-F1
#
_entry.id   AF-A0A1F2P755-F1
#
_cell.length_a   1.000
_cell.length_b   1.000
_cell.length_c   1.000
_cell.angle_alpha   90.00
_cell.angle_beta   90.00
_cell.angle_gamma   90.00
#
_symmetry.space_group_name_H-M   'P 1'
#
loop_
_entity.id
_entity.type
_entity.pdbx_description
1 polymer ?
#
loop_
_entity_poly.entity_id
_entity_poly.type
_entity_poly.pdbx_seq_one_letter_code
_entity_poly.pdbx_strand_id
1 'polypeptide(L)'
;MEIVVSGDEIKEYEILKIISQLTPIKEKIKYFENKYGCTLEEFERRIKEGEEKFDEWDDYIEWKAYVESLRDLERKLREIKDAKDIRIA
;
A
#
# COMPACT_ATOMS: atom_id res chain seq x y z
N MET A 1 -15.70 12.33 33.47
CA MET A 1 -14.44 12.54 32.73
C MET A 1 -14.86 12.78 31.29
N GLU A 2 -14.59 13.97 30.76
CA GLU A 2 -14.93 14.34 29.38
C GLU A 2 -13.66 14.34 28.55
N ILE A 3 -13.76 13.83 27.31
CA ILE A 3 -12.67 13.86 26.34
C ILE A 3 -13.10 14.84 25.26
N VAL A 4 -12.27 15.87 25.03
CA VAL A 4 -12.45 16.86 23.98
C VAL A 4 -11.46 16.51 22.87
N VAL A 5 -11.95 16.35 21.65
CA VAL A 5 -11.16 16.09 20.45
C VAL A 5 -11.54 17.07 19.34
N SER A 6 -10.52 17.55 18.63
CA SER A 6 -10.66 18.42 17.47
C SER A 6 -10.71 17.62 16.17
N GLY A 7 -11.20 18.25 15.09
CA GLY A 7 -11.18 17.65 13.76
C GLY A 7 -9.75 17.33 13.30
N ASP A 8 -8.78 18.19 13.60
CA ASP A 8 -7.38 17.99 13.23
C ASP A 8 -6.77 16.76 13.93
N GLU A 9 -7.08 16.53 15.22
CA GLU A 9 -6.64 15.32 15.93
C GLU A 9 -7.22 14.05 15.30
N ILE A 10 -8.47 14.08 14.85
CA ILE A 10 -9.08 12.95 14.12
C ILE A 10 -8.39 12.75 12.77
N LYS A 11 -8.07 13.82 12.05
CA LYS A 11 -7.37 13.77 10.77
C LYS A 11 -5.98 13.16 10.91
N GLU A 12 -5.22 13.59 11.92
CA GLU A 12 -3.90 13.03 12.22
C GLU A 12 -3.98 11.54 12.60
N TYR A 13 -4.99 11.16 13.39
CA TYR A 13 -5.21 9.76 13.74
C TYR A 13 -5.50 8.88 12.52
N GLU A 14 -6.34 9.33 11.59
CA GLU A 14 -6.61 8.59 10.35
C GLU A 14 -5.36 8.52 9.44
N ILE A 15 -4.54 9.57 9.39
CA ILE A 15 -3.25 9.54 8.70
C ILE A 15 -2.32 8.48 9.33
N LEU A 16 -2.22 8.45 10.66
CA LEU A 16 -1.39 7.47 11.38
C LEU A 16 -1.84 6.04 11.13
N LYS A 17 -3.16 5.77 11.08
CA LYS A 17 -3.69 4.46 10.70
C LYS A 17 -3.20 4.05 9.31
N ILE A 18 -3.31 4.92 8.32
CA ILE A 18 -2.85 4.61 6.95
C ILE A 18 -1.34 4.35 6.93
N ILE A 19 -0.55 5.18 7.62
CA ILE A 19 0.90 4.98 7.71
C ILE A 19 1.23 3.62 8.33
N SER A 20 0.53 3.21 9.39
CA SER A 20 0.73 1.90 10.02
C SER A 20 0.48 0.72 9.08
N GLN A 21 -0.43 0.88 8.12
CA GLN A 21 -0.73 -0.12 7.08
C GLN A 21 0.28 -0.08 5.92
N LEU A 22 0.78 1.11 5.58
CA LEU A 22 1.75 1.29 4.50
C LEU A 22 3.09 0.62 4.80
N THR A 23 3.56 0.65 6.05
CA THR A 23 4.87 0.09 6.43
C THR A 23 5.03 -1.38 6.05
N PRO A 24 4.17 -2.32 6.50
CA PRO A 24 4.32 -3.74 6.15
C PRO A 24 4.14 -4.01 4.65
N ILE A 25 3.28 -3.25 3.96
CA ILE A 25 3.09 -3.38 2.51
C ILE A 25 4.38 -3.01 1.76
N LYS A 26 5.02 -1.90 2.14
CA LYS A 26 6.30 -1.47 1.55
C LYS A 26 7.42 -2.46 1.81
N GLU A 27 7.46 -3.08 2.99
CA GLU A 27 8.42 -4.14 3.30
C GLU A 27 8.19 -5.38 2.45
N LYS A 28 6.93 -5.78 2.22
CA LYS A 28 6.59 -6.90 1.34
C LYS A 28 6.97 -6.64 -0.12
N ILE A 29 6.70 -5.44 -0.63
CA ILE A 29 7.15 -5.05 -1.98
C ILE A 29 8.68 -5.14 -2.08
N LYS A 30 9.41 -4.57 -1.12
CA LYS A 30 10.89 -4.67 -1.09
C LYS A 30 11.39 -6.10 -0.99
N TYR A 31 10.70 -6.96 -0.26
CA TYR A 31 11.04 -8.37 -0.19
C TYR A 31 11.03 -9.01 -1.59
N PHE A 32 9.99 -8.76 -2.40
CA PHE A 32 9.94 -9.27 -3.76
C PHE A 32 10.98 -8.64 -4.69
N GLU A 33 11.18 -7.32 -4.59
CA GLU A 33 12.22 -6.61 -5.34
C GLU A 33 13.61 -7.21 -5.05
N ASN A 34 13.90 -7.53 -3.78
CA ASN A 34 15.15 -8.18 -3.38
C ASN A 34 15.21 -9.66 -3.81
N LYS A 35 14.09 -10.39 -3.72
CA LYS A 35 14.00 -11.81 -4.12
C LYS A 35 14.29 -11.99 -5.61
N TYR A 36 13.81 -11.07 -6.46
CA TYR A 36 13.95 -11.17 -7.91
C TYR A 36 14.98 -10.23 -8.53
N GLY A 37 15.47 -9.24 -7.78
CA GLY A 37 16.46 -8.28 -8.22
C GLY A 37 15.96 -7.32 -9.30
N CYS A 38 14.65 -7.07 -9.37
CA CYS A 38 14.03 -6.24 -10.40
C CYS A 38 12.76 -5.55 -9.86
N THR A 39 12.14 -4.68 -10.65
CA THR A 39 10.81 -4.12 -10.31
C THR A 39 9.67 -5.09 -10.66
N LEU A 40 8.45 -4.80 -10.20
CA LEU A 40 7.26 -5.60 -10.57
C LEU A 40 7.04 -5.60 -12.09
N GLU A 41 7.22 -4.46 -12.75
CA GLU A 41 7.03 -4.33 -14.20
C GLU A 41 8.09 -5.08 -15.01
N GLU A 42 9.31 -5.17 -14.50
CA GLU A 42 10.37 -6.00 -15.08
C GLU A 42 10.08 -7.50 -14.87
N PHE A 43 9.63 -7.86 -13.67
CA PHE A 43 9.24 -9.22 -13.34
C PHE A 43 8.06 -9.71 -14.19
N GLU A 44 7.03 -8.87 -14.36
CA GLU A 44 5.86 -9.16 -15.21
C GLU A 44 6.26 -9.43 -16.66
N ARG A 45 7.22 -8.68 -17.21
CA ARG A 45 7.73 -8.94 -18.56
C ARG A 45 8.44 -10.29 -18.63
N ARG A 46 9.28 -10.58 -17.63
CA ARG A 46 10.05 -11.83 -17.56
C ARG A 46 9.16 -13.08 -17.50
N ILE A 47 8.13 -13.07 -16.67
CA ILE A 47 7.23 -14.23 -16.50
C ILE A 47 6.31 -14.46 -17.71
N LYS A 48 6.00 -13.41 -18.48
CA LYS A 48 5.16 -13.51 -19.68
C LYS A 48 5.93 -13.99 -20.90
N GLU A 49 7.21 -13.66 -20.99
CA GLU A 49 8.09 -14.05 -22.11
C GLU A 49 8.81 -15.38 -21.85
N GLY A 50 8.91 -15.80 -20.59
CA GLY A 50 9.59 -17.02 -20.16
C GLY A 50 8.71 -18.26 -20.12
N GLU A 51 9.32 -19.35 -19.64
CA GLU A 51 8.61 -20.60 -19.34
C GLU A 51 7.73 -20.43 -18.09
N GLU A 52 6.52 -20.98 -18.14
CA GLU A 52 5.55 -20.88 -17.05
C GLU A 52 6.05 -21.65 -15.83
N LYS A 53 6.28 -20.91 -14.74
CA LYS A 53 6.60 -21.47 -13.43
C LYS A 53 5.56 -21.00 -12.43
N PHE A 54 4.75 -21.93 -11.94
CA PHE A 54 3.64 -21.63 -11.03
C PHE A 54 4.08 -20.81 -9.81
N ASP A 55 5.21 -21.16 -9.19
CA ASP A 55 5.73 -20.41 -8.05
C ASP A 55 6.02 -18.93 -8.39
N GLU A 56 6.57 -18.65 -9.58
CA GLU A 56 6.84 -17.26 -10.02
C GLU A 56 5.53 -16.50 -10.32
N TRP A 57 4.49 -17.19 -10.78
CA TRP A 57 3.17 -16.60 -10.99
C TRP A 57 2.43 -16.30 -9.68
N ASP A 58 2.53 -17.20 -8.69
CA ASP A 58 1.96 -16.97 -7.35
C ASP A 58 2.61 -15.76 -6.68
N ASP A 59 3.95 -15.70 -6.72
CA ASP A 59 4.71 -14.56 -6.23
C ASP A 59 4.35 -13.26 -6.98
N TYR A 60 4.13 -13.31 -8.31
CA TYR A 60 3.69 -12.15 -9.10
C TYR A 60 2.32 -11.65 -8.66
N ILE A 61 1.35 -12.55 -8.49
CA ILE A 61 -0.01 -12.19 -8.09
C ILE A 61 0.00 -11.56 -6.70
N GLU A 62 0.73 -12.16 -5.74
CA GLU A 62 0.86 -11.60 -4.39
C GLU A 62 1.53 -10.22 -4.43
N TRP A 63 2.64 -10.09 -5.15
CA TRP A 63 3.36 -8.82 -5.25
C TRP A 63 2.51 -7.72 -5.90
N LYS A 64 1.80 -8.04 -6.99
CA LYS A 64 0.88 -7.11 -7.65
C LYS A 64 -0.21 -6.63 -6.70
N ALA A 65 -0.80 -7.52 -5.91
CA ALA A 65 -1.82 -7.15 -4.92
C ALA A 65 -1.28 -6.16 -3.87
N TYR A 66 -0.02 -6.31 -3.41
CA TYR A 66 0.60 -5.33 -2.52
C TYR A 66 0.84 -3.99 -3.19
N VAL A 67 1.29 -3.96 -4.45
CA VAL A 67 1.49 -2.70 -5.20
C VAL A 67 0.16 -1.97 -5.41
N GLU A 68 -0.91 -2.69 -5.72
CA GLU A 68 -2.25 -2.10 -5.82
C GLU A 68 -2.75 -1.57 -4.47
N SER A 69 -2.57 -2.34 -3.40
CA SER A 69 -2.91 -1.91 -2.03
C SER A 69 -2.14 -0.65 -1.61
N LEU A 70 -0.85 -0.58 -1.97
CA LEU A 70 -0.01 0.60 -1.73
C LEU A 70 -0.60 1.83 -2.44
N ARG A 71 -0.95 1.71 -3.72
CA ARG A 71 -1.52 2.80 -4.53
C ARG A 71 -2.85 3.30 -3.94
N ASP A 72 -3.70 2.40 -3.49
CA ASP A 72 -4.98 2.74 -2.87
C ASP A 72 -4.81 3.46 -1.53
N LEU A 73 -3.90 3.00 -0.67
CA LEU A 73 -3.61 3.66 0.61
C LEU A 73 -2.96 5.03 0.41
N GLU A 74 -2.06 5.17 -0.56
CA GLU A 74 -1.47 6.47 -0.91
C GLU A 74 -2.52 7.44 -1.49
N ARG A 75 -3.51 6.94 -2.24
CA ARG A 75 -4.65 7.74 -2.71
C ARG A 75 -5.49 8.21 -1.52
N LYS A 76 -5.89 7.31 -0.62
CA LYS A 76 -6.64 7.66 0.60
C LYS A 76 -5.88 8.66 1.47
N LEU A 77 -4.56 8.51 1.60
CA LEU A 77 -3.74 9.44 2.37
C LEU A 77 -3.77 10.86 1.77
N ARG A 78 -3.73 10.98 0.43
CA ARG A 78 -3.87 12.28 -0.26
C ARG A 78 -5.25 12.87 -0.04
N GLU A 79 -6.30 12.08 -0.21
CA GLU A 79 -7.69 12.51 0.01
C GLU A 79 -7.91 13.06 1.42
N ILE A 80 -7.39 12.38 2.45
CA ILE A 80 -7.48 12.87 3.84
C ILE A 80 -6.70 14.16 4.00
N LYS A 81 -5.47 14.24 3.51
CA LYS A 81 -4.65 15.46 3.61
C LYS A 81 -5.34 16.68 2.97
N ASP A 82 -6.00 16.48 1.84
CA ASP A 82 -6.70 17.54 1.11
C ASP A 82 -8.12 17.83 1.66
N ALA A 83 -8.65 16.98 2.55
CA ALA A 83 -9.96 17.17 3.15
C ALA A 83 -10.02 18.46 3.99
N LYS A 84 -11.00 19.29 3.67
CA LYS A 84 -11.27 20.59 4.33
C LYS A 84 -12.33 20.50 5.43
N ASP A 85 -13.27 19.56 5.29
CA ASP A 85 -14.39 19.39 6.21
C ASP A 85 -14.39 17.96 6.75
N ILE A 86 -14.60 17.82 8.06
CA ILE A 86 -14.67 16.52 8.75
C ILE A 86 -16.09 16.36 9.27
N ARG A 87 -16.76 15.28 8.83
CA ARG A 87 -18.08 14.91 9.34
C ARG A 87 -17.94 13.72 10.28
N ILE A 88 -18.49 13.87 11.48
CA ILE A 88 -18.59 12.79 12.47
C ILE A 88 -20.01 12.22 12.34
N ALA A 89 -20.11 10.92 12.08
CA ALA A 89 -21.37 10.19 11.95
C ALA A 89 -21.86 9.68 13.30
#